data_AF-A0A7Y2ELY5-F1
#
_entry.id   AF-A0A7Y2ELY5-F1
#
_cell.length_a   1.000
_cell.length_b   1.000
_cell.length_c   1.000
_cell.angle_alpha   90.00
_cell.angle_beta   90.00
_cell.angle_gamma   90.00
#
_symmetry.space_group_name_H-M   'P 1'
#
loop_
_entity.id
_entity.type
_entity.pdbx_description
1 polymer ?
#
loop_
_entity_poly.entity_id
_entity_poly.type
_entity_poly.pdbx_seq_one_letter_code
_entity_poly.pdbx_strand_id
1 'polypeptide(L)'
;THVNGAFVGTMLEMGIPLEAVLTELFLSGEVERNYGLLRTEGFVAQLEHHSPPSQYGQLSRRGRYDDLDFGPVMKAIAENIASGAFADEWDAESAAGYAKLKALKEVHAGEGVKAMEVDLMSKLGPGVAK
;
A
#
# COMPACT_ATOMS: atom_id res chain seq x y z
N THR A 1 -5.71 -0.48 -0.23
CA THR A 1 -6.14 -0.14 1.16
C THR A 1 -7.12 1.02 1.11
N HIS A 2 -7.90 1.27 2.17
CA HIS A 2 -8.84 2.39 2.22
C HIS A 2 -8.14 3.76 2.07
N VAL A 3 -6.95 3.92 2.68
CA VAL A 3 -6.13 5.14 2.54
C VAL A 3 -5.68 5.38 1.10
N ASN A 4 -5.09 4.37 0.44
CA ASN A 4 -4.67 4.53 -0.96
C ASN A 4 -5.87 4.76 -1.88
N GLY A 5 -7.00 4.10 -1.62
CA GLY A 5 -8.24 4.32 -2.38
C GLY A 5 -8.78 5.73 -2.25
N ALA A 6 -8.80 6.28 -1.02
CA ALA A 6 -9.19 7.66 -0.77
C ALA A 6 -8.25 8.65 -1.46
N PHE A 7 -6.94 8.44 -1.35
CA PHE A 7 -5.94 9.27 -2.02
C PHE A 7 -6.12 9.27 -3.55
N VAL A 8 -6.21 8.09 -4.17
CA VAL A 8 -6.41 7.98 -5.63
C VAL A 8 -7.72 8.65 -6.04
N GLY A 9 -8.83 8.36 -5.35
CA GLY A 9 -10.13 8.98 -5.63
C GLY A 9 -10.08 10.50 -5.58
N THR A 10 -9.53 11.07 -4.51
CA THR A 10 -9.37 12.53 -4.37
C THR A 10 -8.52 13.14 -5.49
N MET A 11 -7.40 12.51 -5.86
CA MET A 11 -6.54 13.05 -6.93
C MET A 11 -7.23 13.01 -8.30
N LEU A 12 -8.00 11.96 -8.58
CA LEU A 12 -8.81 11.88 -9.80
C LEU A 12 -9.93 12.93 -9.82
N GLU A 13 -10.61 13.17 -8.69
CA GLU A 13 -11.61 14.24 -8.55
C GLU A 13 -11.00 15.62 -8.78
N MET A 14 -9.72 15.81 -8.43
CA MET A 14 -8.96 17.02 -8.71
C MET A 14 -8.45 17.11 -10.16
N GLY A 15 -8.73 16.11 -11.00
CA GLY A 15 -8.32 16.08 -12.41
C GLY A 15 -6.86 15.69 -12.63
N ILE A 16 -6.19 15.10 -11.64
CA ILE A 16 -4.82 14.60 -11.81
C ILE A 16 -4.87 13.27 -12.58
N PRO A 17 -4.08 13.11 -13.66
CA PRO A 17 -4.05 11.87 -14.42
C PRO A 17 -3.66 10.66 -13.56
N LEU A 18 -4.33 9.53 -13.77
CA LEU A 18 -4.09 8.30 -13.01
C LEU A 18 -2.61 7.88 -13.10
N GLU A 19 -1.99 8.04 -14.26
CA GLU A 19 -0.58 7.76 -14.51
C GLU A 19 0.35 8.56 -13.59
N ALA A 20 0.06 9.84 -13.37
CA ALA A 20 0.83 10.68 -12.46
C ALA A 20 0.63 10.24 -11.00
N VAL A 21 -0.61 9.93 -10.61
CA VAL A 21 -0.94 9.44 -9.26
C VAL A 21 -0.20 8.13 -8.96
N LEU A 22 -0.21 7.18 -9.89
CA LEU A 22 0.45 5.88 -9.73
C LEU A 22 1.99 6.01 -9.80
N THR A 23 2.50 6.98 -10.55
CA THR A 23 3.93 7.30 -10.57
C THR A 23 4.42 7.76 -9.21
N GLU A 24 3.72 8.69 -8.58
CA GLU A 24 4.05 9.15 -7.23
C GLU A 24 3.84 8.07 -6.17
N LEU A 25 2.79 7.25 -6.29
CA LEU A 25 2.50 6.20 -5.31
C LEU A 25 3.52 5.06 -5.31
N PHE A 26 3.97 4.59 -6.48
CA PHE A 26 4.91 3.46 -6.52
C PHE A 26 5.78 3.35 -7.77
N LEU A 27 5.41 3.87 -8.95
CA LEU A 27 6.24 3.64 -10.16
C LEU A 27 7.54 4.45 -10.18
N SER A 28 7.64 5.56 -9.43
CA SER A 28 8.88 6.35 -9.32
C SER A 28 10.03 5.60 -8.63
N GLY A 29 9.71 4.54 -7.87
CA GLY A 29 10.65 3.84 -6.98
C GLY A 29 11.06 4.68 -5.76
N GLU A 30 10.43 5.84 -5.52
CA GLU A 30 10.75 6.68 -4.36
C GLU A 30 10.35 6.00 -3.05
N VAL A 31 9.16 5.38 -3.00
CA VAL A 31 8.70 4.62 -1.84
C VAL A 31 9.66 3.46 -1.53
N GLU A 32 10.12 2.74 -2.56
CA GLU A 32 11.11 1.66 -2.41
C GLU A 32 12.41 2.19 -1.79
N ARG A 33 12.97 3.28 -2.35
CA ARG A 33 14.19 3.92 -1.81
C ARG A 33 14.01 4.37 -0.37
N ASN A 34 12.89 5.02 -0.04
CA ASN A 34 12.63 5.53 1.31
C ASN A 34 12.54 4.40 2.34
N TYR A 35 11.88 3.29 2.01
CA TYR A 35 11.86 2.11 2.90
C TYR A 35 13.23 1.43 2.99
N GLY A 36 14.00 1.45 1.91
CA GLY A 36 15.41 1.03 1.92
C GLY A 36 16.25 1.81 2.93
N LEU A 37 16.17 3.16 2.88
CA LEU A 37 16.87 4.06 3.81
C LEU A 37 16.33 3.92 5.24
N LEU A 38 15.02 3.79 5.42
CA LEU A 38 14.41 3.54 6.73
C LEU A 38 14.99 2.28 7.39
N ARG A 39 15.19 1.21 6.60
CA ARG A 39 15.76 -0.05 7.09
C ARG A 39 17.23 0.10 7.51
N THR A 40 18.03 0.90 6.80
CA THR A 40 19.48 1.00 7.04
C THR A 40 19.88 2.13 8.00
N GLU A 41 19.07 3.18 8.08
CA GLU A 41 19.42 4.43 8.78
C GLU A 41 18.35 4.87 9.80
N GLY A 42 17.13 4.34 9.69
CA GLY A 42 16.01 4.72 10.55
C GLY A 42 15.27 5.98 10.04
N PHE A 43 14.12 6.26 10.68
CA PHE A 43 13.19 7.29 10.20
C PHE A 43 13.77 8.70 10.24
N VAL A 44 14.53 9.03 11.28
CA VAL A 44 15.05 10.39 11.48
C VAL A 44 16.20 10.66 10.50
N ALA A 45 17.21 9.77 10.44
CA ALA A 45 18.36 9.97 9.58
C ALA A 45 17.97 9.97 8.09
N GLN A 46 16.99 9.15 7.68
CA GLN A 46 16.60 9.14 6.27
C GLN A 46 16.01 10.48 5.79
N LEU A 47 15.47 11.33 6.68
CA LEU A 47 14.92 12.63 6.31
C LEU A 47 15.97 13.54 5.66
N GLU A 48 17.25 13.36 6.01
CA GLU A 48 18.35 14.16 5.46
C GLU A 48 18.62 13.90 3.97
N HIS A 49 18.06 12.83 3.39
CA HIS A 49 18.10 12.58 1.94
C HIS A 49 17.02 13.36 1.17
N HIS A 50 16.13 14.05 1.87
CA HIS A 50 15.05 14.84 1.28
C HIS A 50 15.40 16.33 1.26
N SER A 51 14.83 17.06 0.30
CA SER A 51 14.94 18.52 0.28
C SER A 51 14.24 19.16 1.50
N PRO A 52 14.66 20.36 1.95
CA PRO A 52 14.01 21.02 3.08
C PRO A 52 12.48 21.20 2.94
N PRO A 53 11.93 21.55 1.75
CA PRO A 53 10.47 21.58 1.57
C PRO A 53 9.80 20.21 1.74
N SER A 54 10.42 19.12 1.27
CA SER A 54 9.90 17.76 1.45
C SER A 54 9.92 17.35 2.93
N GLN A 55 11.02 17.62 3.64
CA GLN A 55 11.11 17.37 5.09
C GLN A 55 10.01 18.12 5.85
N TYR A 56 9.87 19.43 5.61
CA TYR A 56 8.80 20.24 6.21
C TYR A 56 7.42 19.69 5.85
N GLY A 57 7.24 19.29 4.59
CA GLY A 57 6.02 18.70 4.07
C GLY A 57 5.56 17.49 4.88
N GLN A 58 6.47 16.53 5.05
CA GLN A 58 6.25 15.28 5.80
C GLN A 58 6.01 15.54 7.28
N LEU A 59 6.87 16.34 7.93
CA LEU A 59 6.81 16.55 9.39
C LEU A 59 5.58 17.37 9.81
N SER A 60 5.23 18.44 9.09
CA SER A 60 4.09 19.30 9.42
C SER A 60 2.72 18.63 9.28
N ARG A 61 2.64 17.46 8.61
CA ARG A 61 1.40 16.70 8.39
C ARG A 61 1.30 15.42 9.21
N ARG A 62 2.35 15.06 9.96
CA ARG A 62 2.46 13.74 10.62
C ARG A 62 1.33 13.44 11.62
N GLY A 63 0.68 14.44 12.21
CA GLY A 63 -0.43 14.27 13.15
C GLY A 63 -1.83 14.48 12.57
N ARG A 64 -1.99 14.58 11.24
CA ARG A 64 -3.28 14.91 10.61
C ARG A 64 -4.35 13.81 10.73
N TYR A 65 -3.96 12.61 11.14
CA TYR A 65 -4.83 11.46 11.28
C TYR A 65 -4.79 10.88 12.71
N ASP A 66 -4.27 11.63 13.70
CA ASP A 66 -4.11 11.15 15.08
C ASP A 66 -5.46 10.87 15.77
N ASP A 67 -6.55 11.41 15.24
CA ASP A 67 -7.92 11.15 15.69
C ASP A 67 -8.50 9.84 15.15
N LEU A 68 -7.87 9.22 14.14
CA LEU A 68 -8.27 7.92 13.62
C LEU A 68 -7.67 6.79 14.46
N ASP A 69 -8.52 6.12 15.24
CA ASP A 69 -8.08 4.99 16.06
C ASP A 69 -8.14 3.65 15.30
N PHE A 70 -6.98 3.22 14.81
CA PHE A 70 -6.80 1.90 14.19
C PHE A 70 -6.37 0.82 15.20
N GLY A 71 -6.04 1.20 16.44
CA GLY A 71 -5.51 0.32 17.47
C GLY A 71 -6.39 -0.89 17.78
N PRO A 72 -7.72 -0.72 17.97
CA PRO A 72 -8.64 -1.83 18.21
C PRO A 72 -8.64 -2.88 17.09
N VAL A 73 -8.61 -2.46 15.83
CA VAL A 73 -8.57 -3.39 14.68
C VAL A 73 -7.25 -4.14 14.64
N MET A 74 -6.13 -3.43 14.80
CA MET A 74 -4.80 -4.05 14.84
C MET A 74 -4.68 -5.05 15.99
N LYS A 75 -5.20 -4.69 17.17
CA LYS A 75 -5.21 -5.55 18.35
C LYS A 75 -6.04 -6.80 18.11
N ALA A 76 -7.25 -6.68 17.56
CA ALA A 76 -8.09 -7.84 17.26
C ALA A 76 -7.44 -8.81 16.26
N ILE A 77 -6.78 -8.29 15.22
CA ILE A 77 -6.02 -9.11 14.26
C ILE A 77 -4.86 -9.82 14.98
N ALA A 78 -4.10 -9.09 15.81
CA ALA A 78 -2.98 -9.66 16.55
C ALA A 78 -3.42 -10.72 17.56
N GLU A 79 -4.52 -10.51 18.27
CA GLU A 79 -5.10 -11.48 19.22
C GLU A 79 -5.57 -12.75 18.49
N ASN A 80 -6.21 -12.62 17.32
CA ASN A 80 -6.63 -13.76 16.51
C ASN A 80 -5.44 -14.60 16.00
N ILE A 81 -4.35 -13.93 15.60
CA ILE A 81 -3.11 -14.62 15.21
C ILE A 81 -2.46 -15.29 16.43
N ALA A 82 -2.32 -14.56 17.54
CA ALA A 82 -1.64 -15.05 18.75
C ALA A 82 -2.39 -16.20 19.42
N SER A 83 -3.72 -16.26 19.31
CA SER A 83 -4.52 -17.36 19.84
C SER A 83 -4.45 -18.64 19.01
N GLY A 84 -3.82 -18.61 17.83
CA GLY A 84 -3.80 -19.72 16.87
C GLY A 84 -5.05 -19.82 16.00
N ALA A 85 -6.05 -18.95 16.19
CA ALA A 85 -7.32 -19.04 15.47
C ALA A 85 -7.15 -18.83 13.94
N PHE A 86 -6.21 -17.98 13.53
CA PHE A 86 -5.86 -17.86 12.11
C PHE A 86 -5.23 -19.14 11.55
N ALA A 87 -4.43 -19.87 12.34
CA ALA A 87 -3.84 -21.12 11.90
C ALA A 87 -4.92 -22.19 11.67
N ASP A 88 -5.87 -22.30 12.60
CA ASP A 88 -7.03 -23.20 12.45
C ASP A 88 -7.89 -22.82 11.24
N GLU A 89 -8.13 -21.52 11.02
CA GLU A 89 -8.82 -21.03 9.81
C GLU A 89 -8.08 -21.42 8.53
N TRP A 90 -6.76 -21.24 8.52
CA TRP A 90 -5.93 -21.55 7.37
C TRP A 90 -5.88 -23.06 7.06
N ASP A 91 -5.77 -23.90 8.09
CA ASP A 91 -5.78 -25.35 7.92
C ASP A 91 -7.12 -25.84 7.36
N ALA A 92 -8.23 -25.29 7.85
CA ALA A 92 -9.56 -25.59 7.32
C ALA A 92 -9.72 -25.14 5.86
N GLU A 93 -9.26 -23.94 5.51
CA GLU A 93 -9.31 -23.42 4.14
C GLU A 93 -8.42 -24.24 3.19
N SER A 94 -7.24 -24.65 3.64
CA SER A 94 -6.32 -25.52 2.90
C SER A 94 -6.95 -26.89 2.65
N ALA A 95 -7.54 -27.50 3.69
CA ALA A 95 -8.27 -28.77 3.57
C ALA A 95 -9.48 -28.67 2.64
N ALA A 96 -10.11 -27.49 2.55
CA ALA A 96 -11.22 -27.20 1.64
C ALA A 96 -10.77 -26.85 0.20
N GLY A 97 -9.48 -26.93 -0.13
CA GLY A 97 -8.98 -26.70 -1.49
C GLY A 97 -8.98 -25.22 -1.92
N TYR A 98 -8.84 -24.30 -0.96
CA TYR A 98 -8.66 -22.86 -1.17
C TYR A 98 -9.88 -22.15 -1.78
N ALA A 99 -11.10 -22.58 -1.43
CA ALA A 99 -12.32 -22.02 -1.99
C ALA A 99 -12.52 -20.53 -1.63
N LYS A 100 -12.33 -20.15 -0.36
CA LYS A 100 -12.43 -18.76 0.09
C LYS A 100 -11.31 -17.90 -0.50
N LEU A 101 -10.08 -18.41 -0.56
CA LEU A 101 -8.95 -17.69 -1.16
C LEU A 101 -9.18 -17.41 -2.64
N LYS A 102 -9.74 -18.37 -3.40
CA LYS A 102 -10.11 -18.15 -4.81
C LYS A 102 -11.16 -17.05 -4.94
N ALA A 103 -12.21 -17.08 -4.10
CA ALA A 103 -13.22 -16.03 -4.09
C ALA A 103 -12.63 -14.65 -3.73
N LEU A 104 -11.75 -14.59 -2.73
CA LEU A 104 -11.06 -13.33 -2.36
C LEU A 104 -10.16 -12.82 -3.48
N LYS A 105 -9.45 -13.70 -4.20
CA LYS A 105 -8.67 -13.32 -5.37
C LYS A 105 -9.57 -12.75 -6.47
N GLU A 106 -10.72 -13.34 -6.74
CA GLU A 106 -11.65 -12.80 -7.74
C GLU A 106 -12.11 -11.37 -7.37
N VAL A 107 -12.44 -11.15 -6.09
CA VAL A 107 -12.92 -9.84 -5.62
C VAL A 107 -11.81 -8.79 -5.56
N HIS A 108 -10.60 -9.15 -5.12
CA HIS A 108 -9.54 -8.18 -4.79
C HIS A 108 -8.35 -8.16 -5.75
N ALA A 109 -8.21 -9.18 -6.59
CA ALA A 109 -7.10 -9.38 -7.51
C ALA A 109 -7.55 -10.11 -8.80
N GLY A 110 -8.81 -9.91 -9.20
CA GLY A 110 -9.41 -10.57 -10.36
C GLY A 110 -8.90 -10.02 -11.69
N GLU A 111 -9.46 -10.52 -12.79
CA GLU A 111 -8.99 -10.18 -14.14
C GLU A 111 -9.06 -8.67 -14.46
N GLY A 112 -10.03 -7.94 -13.90
CA GLY A 112 -10.11 -6.47 -14.07
C GLY A 112 -8.91 -5.73 -13.46
N VAL A 113 -8.49 -6.10 -12.24
CA VAL A 113 -7.33 -5.51 -11.56
C VAL A 113 -6.05 -5.89 -12.30
N LYS A 114 -5.94 -7.16 -12.71
CA LYS A 114 -4.79 -7.68 -13.45
C LYS A 114 -4.63 -7.02 -14.82
N ALA A 115 -5.70 -6.85 -15.59
CA ALA A 115 -5.66 -6.20 -16.89
C ALA A 115 -5.22 -4.72 -16.78
N MET A 116 -5.77 -4.01 -15.79
CA MET A 116 -5.35 -2.64 -15.46
C MET A 116 -3.86 -2.57 -15.10
N GLU A 117 -3.38 -3.48 -14.25
CA GLU A 117 -1.96 -3.52 -13.86
C GLU A 117 -1.05 -3.86 -15.04
N VAL A 118 -1.41 -4.82 -15.90
CA VAL A 118 -0.63 -5.16 -17.09
C VAL A 118 -0.52 -3.97 -18.04
N ASP A 119 -1.62 -3.26 -18.32
CA ASP A 119 -1.63 -2.06 -19.15
C ASP A 119 -0.72 -0.98 -18.57
N LEU A 120 -0.87 -0.68 -17.27
CA LEU A 120 -0.03 0.27 -16.55
C LEU A 120 1.46 -0.06 -16.67
N MET A 121 1.83 -1.30 -16.34
CA MET A 121 3.23 -1.73 -16.34
C MET A 121 3.84 -1.76 -17.74
N SER A 122 3.03 -2.01 -18.77
CA SER A 122 3.48 -1.96 -20.17
C SER A 122 3.81 -0.55 -20.66
N LYS A 123 3.20 0.48 -20.05
CA LYS A 123 3.35 1.89 -20.44
C LYS A 123 4.34 2.66 -19.56
N LEU A 124 4.33 2.39 -18.26
CA LEU A 124 5.03 3.18 -17.25
C LEU A 124 5.92 2.34 -16.32
N GLY A 125 5.96 1.03 -16.51
CA GLY A 125 6.80 0.15 -15.70
C GLY A 125 8.30 0.46 -15.87
N PRO A 126 9.15 0.05 -14.91
CA PRO A 126 10.59 0.35 -14.94
C PRO A 126 11.34 -0.26 -16.13
N GLY A 127 10.76 -1.27 -16.79
CA GLY A 127 11.32 -1.90 -18.00
C GLY A 127 10.97 -1.19 -19.31
N VAL A 128 10.13 -0.14 -19.27
CA VAL A 128 9.76 0.63 -20.47
C VAL A 128 10.88 1.62 -20.77
N ALA A 129 11.49 1.50 -21.95
CA ALA A 129 12.46 2.48 -22.42
C ALA A 129 11.77 3.85 -22.59
N LYS A 130 12.36 4.88 -21.98
CA LYS A 130 11.88 6.26 -22.06
C LYS A 130 12.26 6.92 -23.37
#